data_AF-A0A1B8ELB5-F1
#
_entry.id   AF-A0A1B8ELB5-F1
#
_cell.length_a   1.000
_cell.length_b   1.000
_cell.length_c   1.000
_cell.angle_alpha   90.00
_cell.angle_beta   90.00
_cell.angle_gamma   90.00
#
_symmetry.space_group_name_H-M   'P 1'
#
loop_
_entity.id
_entity.type
_entity.pdbx_description
1 polymer ?
#
loop_
_entity_poly.entity_id
_entity_poly.type
_entity_poly.pdbx_seq_one_letter_code
_entity_poly.pdbx_strand_id
1 'polypeptide(L)'
;MPPRKITIDHATTYLRLKHARTTILLLTTPLRPLSALVSELLSALRERFPDGLPSLTTSGGDDDDDEDMEITVEETLTPLPDSAKDLELAVPNDPYDPAAGWREIDWAGEEGEGGMKGCGVGEGGVVAFRVRGEVGWGVEWPRYDEEEEEGEGEGGGGRRRGGWMRRRWLGGGRGRGGRRSEGEEV
;
A
#
# COMPACT_ATOMS: atom_id res chain seq x y z
N MET A 1 29.97 18.22 -40.37
CA MET A 1 28.87 17.40 -39.80
C MET A 1 28.12 18.25 -38.79
N PRO A 2 26.79 18.41 -38.88
CA PRO A 2 26.03 18.98 -37.78
C PRO A 2 26.07 18.04 -36.57
N PRO A 3 26.11 18.54 -35.33
CA PRO A 3 26.07 17.70 -34.15
C PRO A 3 24.73 16.98 -34.09
N ARG A 4 24.77 15.65 -33.92
CA ARG A 4 23.58 14.86 -33.62
C ARG A 4 23.07 15.28 -32.25
N LYS A 5 21.82 15.73 -32.18
CA LYS A 5 21.13 15.91 -30.90
C LYS A 5 21.06 14.54 -30.24
N ILE A 6 21.79 14.34 -29.14
CA ILE A 6 21.62 13.18 -28.28
C ILE A 6 20.31 13.44 -27.55
N THR A 7 19.22 12.86 -28.04
CA THR A 7 17.99 12.74 -27.25
C THR A 7 18.32 11.84 -26.09
N ILE A 8 18.44 12.43 -24.90
CA ILE A 8 18.57 11.67 -23.65
C ILE A 8 17.21 11.00 -23.47
N ASP A 9 17.16 9.70 -23.76
CA ASP A 9 16.00 8.90 -23.40
C ASP A 9 15.93 8.91 -21.87
N HIS A 10 14.82 9.41 -21.32
CA HIS A 10 14.64 9.39 -19.87
C HIS A 10 14.52 7.92 -19.48
N ALA A 11 15.45 7.43 -18.65
CA ALA A 11 15.46 6.03 -18.23
C ALA A 11 14.07 5.63 -17.71
N THR A 12 13.42 4.72 -18.44
CA THR A 12 12.15 4.13 -18.04
C THR A 12 12.38 3.27 -16.81
N THR A 13 11.56 3.49 -15.78
CA THR A 13 11.56 2.74 -14.53
C THR A 13 10.19 2.14 -14.29
N TYR A 14 9.99 1.43 -13.18
CA TYR A 14 8.69 0.85 -12.81
C TYR A 14 8.32 1.17 -11.36
N LEU A 15 7.02 1.18 -11.09
CA LEU A 15 6.41 1.27 -9.77
C LEU A 15 5.70 -0.02 -9.41
N ARG A 16 5.76 -0.40 -8.13
CA ARG A 16 4.99 -1.49 -7.54
C ARG A 16 3.81 -0.91 -6.78
N LEU A 17 2.65 -0.88 -7.42
CA LEU A 17 1.40 -0.40 -6.85
C LEU A 17 0.69 -1.56 -6.14
N LYS A 18 0.53 -1.47 -4.82
CA LYS A 18 -0.05 -2.53 -3.99
C LYS A 18 -1.41 -2.14 -3.42
N HIS A 19 -2.34 -3.09 -3.45
CA HIS A 19 -3.64 -3.03 -2.77
C HIS A 19 -4.03 -4.45 -2.40
N ALA A 20 -4.38 -4.69 -1.14
CA ALA A 20 -4.61 -6.05 -0.63
C ALA A 20 -3.45 -7.00 -0.99
N ARG A 21 -3.75 -8.07 -1.72
CA ARG A 21 -2.80 -9.05 -2.29
C ARG A 21 -2.37 -8.73 -3.71
N THR A 22 -2.97 -7.71 -4.32
CA THR A 22 -2.75 -7.33 -5.70
C THR A 22 -1.54 -6.42 -5.81
N THR A 23 -0.63 -6.77 -6.72
CA THR A 23 0.49 -5.90 -7.11
C THR A 23 0.38 -5.59 -8.60
N ILE A 24 0.32 -4.31 -8.93
CA ILE A 24 0.29 -3.79 -10.30
C ILE A 24 1.65 -3.16 -10.59
N LEU A 25 2.26 -3.56 -11.70
CA LEU A 25 3.50 -2.99 -12.19
C LEU A 25 3.19 -1.96 -13.27
N LEU A 26 3.61 -0.70 -13.05
CA LEU A 26 3.38 0.38 -14.00
C LEU A 26 4.72 0.97 -14.43
N LEU A 27 4.97 0.95 -15.75
CA LEU A 27 6.18 1.51 -16.36
C LEU A 27 6.04 3.04 -16.48
N THR A 28 7.05 3.77 -16.02
CA THR A 28 7.01 5.23 -15.94
C THR A 28 8.38 5.85 -16.13
N THR A 29 8.44 7.18 -16.18
CA THR A 29 9.67 7.95 -16.07
C THR A 29 9.68 8.72 -14.73
N PRO A 30 10.85 8.97 -14.12
CA PRO A 30 10.93 9.62 -12.81
C PRO A 30 10.33 11.04 -12.75
N LEU A 31 10.31 11.73 -13.89
CA LEU A 31 9.80 13.10 -14.03
C LEU A 31 8.30 13.14 -14.37
N ARG A 32 7.65 11.98 -14.52
CA ARG A 32 6.23 11.92 -14.85
C ARG A 32 5.40 12.36 -13.64
N PRO A 33 4.44 13.29 -13.80
CA PRO A 33 3.53 13.67 -12.72
C PRO A 33 2.72 12.47 -12.22
N LEU A 34 2.50 12.40 -10.91
CA LEU A 34 1.71 11.29 -10.35
C LEU A 34 0.25 11.30 -10.82
N SER A 35 -0.33 12.45 -11.13
CA SER A 35 -1.70 12.54 -11.68
C SER A 35 -1.89 11.74 -12.97
N ALA A 36 -0.88 11.75 -13.84
CA ALA A 36 -0.87 10.95 -15.06
C ALA A 36 -0.72 9.45 -14.75
N LEU A 37 -0.02 9.10 -13.67
CA LEU A 37 0.15 7.72 -13.22
C LEU A 37 -1.11 7.15 -12.58
N VAL A 38 -1.80 7.93 -11.73
CA VAL A 38 -3.05 7.52 -11.10
C VAL A 38 -4.15 7.32 -12.15
N SER A 39 -4.18 8.17 -13.19
CA SER A 39 -5.12 8.00 -14.31
C SER A 39 -4.87 6.71 -15.10
N GLU A 40 -3.60 6.36 -15.31
CA GLU A 40 -3.21 5.11 -15.98
C GLU A 40 -3.51 3.89 -15.10
N LEU A 41 -3.23 3.99 -13.79
CA LEU A 41 -3.61 2.97 -12.81
C LEU A 41 -5.12 2.71 -12.86
N LEU A 42 -5.97 3.75 -12.79
CA LEU A 42 -7.42 3.58 -12.85
C LEU A 42 -7.87 2.91 -14.16
N SER A 43 -7.23 3.26 -15.28
CA SER A 43 -7.52 2.64 -16.57
C SER A 43 -7.16 1.15 -16.57
N ALA A 44 -5.98 0.79 -16.07
CA ALA A 44 -5.54 -0.59 -15.95
C ALA A 44 -6.42 -1.40 -14.97
N LEU A 45 -6.86 -0.77 -13.89
CA LEU A 45 -7.77 -1.38 -12.92
C LEU A 45 -9.12 -1.72 -13.55
N ARG A 46 -9.71 -0.80 -14.33
CA ARG A 46 -10.98 -1.05 -15.02
C ARG A 46 -10.90 -2.15 -16.07
N GLU A 47 -9.76 -2.28 -16.73
CA GLU A 47 -9.54 -3.34 -17.71
C GLU A 47 -9.39 -4.71 -17.05
N ARG A 48 -8.69 -4.78 -15.91
CA ARG A 48 -8.33 -6.05 -15.26
C ARG A 48 -9.32 -6.50 -14.20
N PHE A 49 -10.03 -5.57 -13.57
CA PHE A 49 -10.91 -5.81 -12.43
C PHE A 49 -12.29 -5.14 -12.66
N PRO A 50 -13.01 -5.51 -13.74
CA PRO A 50 -14.29 -4.88 -14.07
C PRO A 50 -15.35 -5.05 -12.98
N ASP A 51 -15.26 -6.12 -12.18
CA ASP A 51 -16.20 -6.45 -11.10
C ASP A 51 -15.82 -5.83 -9.75
N GLY A 52 -14.68 -5.12 -9.68
CA GLY A 52 -14.16 -4.52 -8.44
C GLY A 52 -12.81 -5.08 -7.99
N LEU A 53 -12.19 -4.37 -7.05
CA LEU A 53 -10.88 -4.72 -6.49
C LEU A 53 -11.00 -5.61 -5.26
N PRO A 54 -10.21 -6.68 -5.15
CA PRO A 54 -10.08 -7.45 -3.91
C PRO A 54 -9.59 -6.54 -2.78
N SER A 55 -10.34 -6.43 -1.70
CA SER A 55 -10.03 -5.63 -0.52
C SER A 55 -10.05 -6.49 0.72
N LEU A 56 -9.27 -6.08 1.73
CA LEU A 56 -9.15 -6.79 2.99
C LEU A 56 -9.65 -5.88 4.11
N THR A 57 -10.76 -6.29 4.73
CA THR A 57 -11.33 -5.60 5.89
C THR A 57 -11.12 -6.44 7.13
N THR A 58 -10.64 -5.80 8.21
CA THR A 58 -10.52 -6.44 9.53
C THR A 58 -11.72 -6.02 10.38
N SER A 59 -12.51 -7.00 10.82
CA SER A 59 -13.60 -6.81 11.77
C SER A 59 -13.19 -7.47 13.09
N GLY A 60 -12.92 -6.65 14.11
CA GLY A 60 -12.52 -7.13 15.45
C GLY A 60 -12.14 -5.98 16.40
N GLY A 61 -13.05 -5.67 17.34
CA GLY A 61 -12.88 -5.04 18.66
C GLY A 61 -12.11 -3.72 18.80
N ASP A 62 -12.78 -2.58 18.67
CA ASP A 62 -12.43 -1.32 19.37
C ASP A 62 -13.07 -1.26 20.78
N ASP A 63 -13.70 -2.35 21.24
CA ASP A 63 -14.26 -2.48 22.58
C ASP A 63 -13.18 -3.03 23.53
N ASP A 64 -12.66 -2.15 24.39
CA ASP A 64 -11.54 -2.34 25.33
C ASP A 64 -11.73 -3.46 26.39
N ASP A 65 -12.80 -4.27 26.35
CA ASP A 65 -13.19 -5.17 27.45
C ASP A 65 -13.03 -6.68 27.19
N ASP A 66 -12.70 -7.14 25.97
CA ASP A 66 -12.56 -8.58 25.67
C ASP A 66 -11.18 -8.93 25.06
N GLU A 67 -10.24 -9.39 25.91
CA GLU A 67 -8.86 -9.79 25.53
C GLU A 67 -8.79 -11.03 24.58
N ASP A 68 -9.93 -11.63 24.25
CA ASP A 68 -10.06 -12.85 23.44
C ASP A 68 -10.84 -12.63 22.12
N MET A 69 -11.00 -11.39 21.65
CA MET A 69 -11.72 -11.14 20.38
C MET A 69 -10.90 -11.58 19.14
N GLU A 70 -11.43 -12.54 18.38
CA GLU A 70 -10.84 -13.05 17.15
C GLU A 70 -10.88 -11.98 16.05
N ILE A 71 -9.71 -11.56 15.56
CA ILE A 71 -9.61 -10.67 14.39
C ILE A 71 -9.96 -11.49 13.14
N THR A 72 -11.17 -11.30 12.64
CA THR A 72 -11.60 -11.88 11.36
C THR A 72 -11.16 -10.98 10.20
N VAL A 73 -10.50 -11.59 9.21
CA VAL A 73 -10.12 -10.92 7.95
C VAL A 73 -11.11 -11.37 6.89
N GLU A 74 -11.92 -10.43 6.42
CA GLU A 74 -12.86 -10.68 5.33
C GLU A 74 -12.31 -10.11 4.03
N GLU A 75 -12.32 -10.93 2.98
CA GLU A 75 -11.97 -10.52 1.62
C GLU A 75 -13.25 -10.10 0.91
N THR A 76 -13.33 -8.84 0.50
CA THR A 76 -14.49 -8.25 -0.17
C THR A 76 -14.09 -7.63 -1.50
N LEU A 77 -15.05 -7.32 -2.37
CA LEU A 77 -14.77 -6.59 -3.61
C LEU A 77 -15.19 -5.13 -3.44
N THR A 78 -14.22 -4.23 -3.52
CA THR A 78 -14.46 -2.78 -3.52
C THR A 78 -14.76 -2.32 -4.94
N PRO A 79 -15.90 -1.65 -5.19
CA PRO A 79 -16.20 -1.12 -6.52
C PRO A 79 -15.14 -0.10 -6.95
N LEU A 80 -14.78 -0.13 -8.23
CA LEU A 80 -13.83 0.83 -8.78
C LEU A 80 -14.44 2.24 -8.81
N PRO A 81 -13.66 3.29 -8.48
CA PRO A 81 -14.16 4.65 -8.53
C PRO A 81 -14.36 5.14 -9.97
N ASP A 82 -15.26 6.10 -10.14
CA ASP A 82 -15.50 6.80 -11.41
C ASP A 82 -14.37 7.80 -11.72
N SER A 83 -13.73 8.36 -10.69
CA SER A 83 -12.67 9.34 -10.81
C SER A 83 -11.36 8.88 -10.20
N ALA A 84 -10.25 9.25 -10.84
CA ALA A 84 -8.90 9.07 -10.28
C ALA A 84 -8.73 9.79 -8.92
N LYS A 85 -9.53 10.84 -8.66
CA LYS A 85 -9.49 11.62 -7.40
C LYS A 85 -9.95 10.84 -6.18
N ASP A 86 -10.67 9.74 -6.39
CA ASP A 86 -11.12 8.85 -5.32
C ASP A 86 -10.10 7.73 -5.06
N LEU A 87 -8.92 7.79 -5.69
CA LEU A 87 -7.77 6.95 -5.36
C LEU A 87 -6.82 7.73 -4.45
N GLU A 88 -6.50 7.12 -3.31
CA GLU A 88 -5.51 7.61 -2.37
C GLU A 88 -4.23 6.78 -2.51
N LEU A 89 -3.06 7.43 -2.41
CA LEU A 89 -1.75 6.79 -2.50
C LEU A 89 -0.98 6.96 -1.20
N ALA A 90 -0.15 5.97 -0.87
CA ALA A 90 0.81 6.08 0.22
C ALA A 90 2.13 5.36 -0.07
N VAL A 91 3.18 5.81 0.59
CA VAL A 91 4.46 5.11 0.66
C VAL A 91 4.65 4.49 2.04
N PRO A 92 5.33 3.35 2.13
CA PRO A 92 5.69 2.80 3.43
C PRO A 92 6.67 3.75 4.13
N ASN A 93 6.54 3.90 5.44
CA ASN A 93 7.48 4.67 6.25
C ASN A 93 8.87 4.01 6.25
N ASP A 94 8.90 2.68 6.26
CA ASP A 94 10.10 1.87 6.04
C ASP A 94 9.84 0.89 4.88
N PRO A 95 10.61 0.95 3.77
CA PRO A 95 10.49 0.03 2.64
C PRO A 95 10.65 -1.45 2.98
N TYR A 96 11.30 -1.76 4.11
CA TYR A 96 11.57 -3.12 4.58
C TYR A 96 10.66 -3.55 5.74
N ASP A 97 9.98 -2.59 6.38
CA ASP A 97 9.06 -2.88 7.49
C ASP A 97 7.68 -2.24 7.27
N PRO A 98 6.68 -3.02 6.82
CA PRO A 98 5.32 -2.51 6.67
C PRO A 98 4.62 -2.22 8.00
N ALA A 99 5.16 -2.71 9.13
CA ALA A 99 4.69 -2.38 10.47
C ALA A 99 4.98 -0.94 10.86
N ALA A 100 5.98 -0.32 10.24
CA ALA A 100 6.33 1.08 10.44
C ALA A 100 5.22 2.04 9.99
N GLY A 101 4.19 1.53 9.30
CA GLY A 101 3.04 2.29 8.85
C GLY A 101 3.26 2.96 7.48
N TRP A 102 2.34 3.84 7.13
CA TRP A 102 2.22 4.41 5.80
C TRP A 102 2.10 5.92 5.87
N ARG A 103 2.77 6.61 4.95
CA ARG A 103 2.63 8.05 4.74
C ARG A 103 1.83 8.28 3.46
N GLU A 104 0.69 8.95 3.61
CA GLU A 104 -0.14 9.37 2.50
C GLU A 104 0.60 10.39 1.62
N ILE A 105 0.42 10.29 0.30
CA ILE A 105 1.03 11.14 -0.70
C ILE A 105 -0.04 12.08 -1.27
N ASP A 106 0.24 13.38 -1.25
CA ASP A 106 -0.57 14.36 -2.00
C ASP A 106 -0.17 14.37 -3.48
N TRP A 107 -0.66 13.36 -4.22
CA TRP A 107 -0.32 13.18 -5.64
C TRP A 107 -0.95 14.23 -6.57
N ALA A 108 -1.96 14.95 -6.09
CA ALA A 108 -2.63 16.02 -6.85
C ALA A 108 -2.06 17.41 -6.53
N GLY A 109 -1.30 17.55 -5.44
CA GLY A 109 -0.63 18.77 -5.03
C GLY A 109 0.85 18.85 -5.45
N GLU A 110 1.60 19.67 -4.73
CA GLU A 110 3.00 20.03 -5.06
C GLU A 110 3.94 18.82 -5.03
N GLU A 111 3.72 17.87 -4.10
CA GLU A 111 4.51 16.62 -4.04
C GLU A 111 4.38 15.80 -5.34
N GLY A 112 3.16 15.70 -5.86
CA GLY A 112 2.85 14.94 -7.08
C GLY A 112 3.32 15.59 -8.38
N GLU A 113 3.46 16.92 -8.40
CA GLU A 113 4.07 17.65 -9.52
C GLU A 113 5.57 17.35 -9.65
N GLY A 114 6.25 17.13 -8.52
CA GLY A 114 7.65 16.68 -8.46
C GLY A 114 7.87 15.23 -8.92
N GLY A 115 6.81 14.53 -9.35
CA GLY A 115 6.85 13.15 -9.80
C GLY A 115 7.21 12.19 -8.68
N MET A 116 7.81 11.04 -9.03
CA MET A 116 8.15 9.99 -8.08
C MET A 116 9.07 10.50 -6.95
N LYS A 117 10.09 11.30 -7.31
CA LYS A 117 11.06 11.81 -6.35
C LYS A 117 10.45 12.83 -5.38
N GLY A 118 9.52 13.67 -5.85
CA GLY A 118 8.80 14.62 -5.01
C GLY A 118 8.04 13.94 -3.87
N CYS A 119 7.60 12.71 -4.10
CA CYS A 119 6.86 11.89 -3.14
C CYS A 119 7.74 10.91 -2.35
N GLY A 120 9.07 10.99 -2.49
CA GLY A 120 10.02 10.09 -1.82
C GLY A 120 10.06 8.68 -2.41
N VAL A 121 9.57 8.48 -3.64
CA VAL A 121 9.54 7.17 -4.30
C VAL A 121 10.75 7.02 -5.20
N GLY A 122 11.58 6.01 -4.91
CA GLY A 122 12.69 5.60 -5.77
C GLY A 122 12.25 4.70 -6.92
N GLU A 123 13.19 4.38 -7.81
CA GLU A 123 13.02 3.34 -8.83
C GLU A 123 12.65 2.00 -8.19
N GLY A 124 11.62 1.32 -8.74
CA GLY A 124 11.10 0.07 -8.19
C GLY A 124 10.40 0.24 -6.83
N GLY A 125 10.13 1.48 -6.42
CA GLY A 125 9.49 1.80 -5.15
C GLY A 125 8.11 1.17 -5.00
N VAL A 126 7.74 0.90 -3.75
CA VAL A 126 6.40 0.40 -3.39
C VAL A 126 5.51 1.56 -3.03
N VAL A 127 4.33 1.59 -3.62
CA VAL A 127 3.28 2.56 -3.35
C VAL A 127 2.01 1.77 -3.08
N ALA A 128 1.40 1.98 -1.91
CA ALA A 128 0.06 1.49 -1.65
C ALA A 128 -0.95 2.41 -2.36
N PHE A 129 -2.03 1.83 -2.86
CA PHE A 129 -3.20 2.58 -3.30
C PHE A 129 -4.44 2.01 -2.65
N ARG A 130 -5.48 2.83 -2.49
CA ARG A 130 -6.80 2.41 -2.01
C ARG A 130 -7.90 3.25 -2.61
N VAL A 131 -9.12 2.74 -2.57
CA VAL A 131 -10.32 3.53 -2.89
C VAL A 131 -10.72 4.34 -1.66
N ARG A 132 -11.07 5.61 -1.87
CA ARG A 132 -11.51 6.51 -0.80
C ARG A 132 -12.70 5.91 -0.05
N GLY A 133 -12.54 5.75 1.27
CA GLY A 133 -13.53 5.11 2.14
C GLY A 133 -13.11 3.73 2.64
N GLU A 134 -12.07 3.12 2.07
CA GLU A 134 -11.47 1.91 2.61
C GLU A 134 -10.74 2.17 3.94
N VAL A 135 -10.78 1.18 4.84
CA VAL A 135 -10.14 1.26 6.16
C VAL A 135 -8.72 0.73 6.07
N GLY A 136 -7.74 1.54 6.49
CA GLY A 136 -6.33 1.18 6.42
C GLY A 136 -5.78 1.12 4.99
N TRP A 137 -4.58 0.56 4.82
CA TRP A 137 -3.95 0.37 3.49
C TRP A 137 -4.04 -1.07 3.00
N GLY A 138 -4.38 -2.02 3.88
CA GLY A 138 -4.68 -3.40 3.52
C GLY A 138 -3.56 -4.19 2.82
N VAL A 139 -2.35 -3.64 2.67
CA VAL A 139 -1.29 -4.27 1.87
C VAL A 139 -0.71 -5.49 2.57
N GLU A 140 -0.87 -6.66 1.94
CA GLU A 140 -0.19 -7.88 2.36
C GLU A 140 1.21 -7.93 1.74
N TRP A 141 2.21 -8.21 2.58
CA TRP A 141 3.57 -8.45 2.12
C TRP A 141 3.81 -9.94 2.02
N PRO A 142 4.31 -10.44 0.87
CA PRO A 142 4.75 -11.82 0.78
C PRO A 142 5.74 -12.08 1.90
N ARG A 143 5.39 -12.99 2.80
CA ARG A 143 6.37 -13.58 3.69
C ARG A 143 7.08 -14.62 2.86
N TYR A 144 8.36 -14.40 2.62
CA TYR A 144 9.22 -15.54 2.32
C TYR A 144 9.22 -16.31 3.63
N ASP A 145 8.61 -17.50 3.63
CA ASP A 145 8.92 -18.47 4.67
C ASP A 145 10.45 -18.55 4.66
N GLU A 146 11.09 -18.10 5.74
CA GLU A 146 12.52 -18.28 5.93
C GLU A 146 12.73 -19.78 5.72
N GLU A 147 13.33 -20.15 4.59
CA GLU A 147 13.66 -21.54 4.30
C GLU A 147 14.37 -22.06 5.55
N GLU A 148 13.69 -22.95 6.29
CA GLU A 148 14.28 -23.64 7.43
C GLU A 148 15.60 -24.19 6.90
N GLU A 149 16.71 -23.63 7.37
CA GLU A 149 18.03 -24.19 7.18
C GLU A 149 17.95 -25.57 7.83
N GLU A 150 17.64 -26.60 7.03
CA GLU A 150 17.52 -27.99 7.44
C GLU A 150 18.90 -28.44 7.93
N GLY A 151 19.20 -28.09 9.18
CA GLY A 151 20.22 -28.75 9.97
C GLY A 151 19.79 -30.20 10.11
N GLU A 152 20.44 -31.08 9.35
CA GLU A 152 20.31 -32.53 9.47
C GLU A 152 20.60 -32.96 10.92
N GLY A 153 19.53 -33.04 11.72
CA GLY A 153 19.53 -33.56 13.07
C GLY A 153 18.50 -34.68 13.14
N GLU A 154 18.90 -35.88 12.75
CA GLU A 154 18.12 -37.10 12.98
C GLU A 154 17.74 -37.22 14.46
N GLY A 155 16.44 -37.41 14.76
CA GLY A 155 16.05 -37.99 16.05
C GLY A 155 14.70 -37.60 16.62
N GLY A 156 13.64 -38.23 16.12
CA GLY A 156 12.63 -38.83 17.00
C GLY A 156 11.48 -37.95 17.52
N GLY A 157 10.29 -38.20 16.95
CA GLY A 157 9.13 -38.58 17.77
C GLY A 157 8.19 -37.48 18.26
N GLY A 158 7.12 -37.25 17.48
CA GLY A 158 5.76 -37.37 18.04
C GLY A 158 5.00 -36.09 18.37
N ARG A 159 3.71 -36.15 17.97
CA ARG A 159 2.52 -35.43 18.46
C ARG A 159 2.19 -34.10 17.77
N ARG A 160 1.29 -34.25 16.80
CA ARG A 160 0.23 -33.31 16.41
C ARG A 160 -0.12 -32.27 17.49
N ARG A 161 0.11 -30.99 17.17
CA ARG A 161 -0.79 -29.88 17.52
C ARG A 161 -0.72 -28.86 16.38
N GLY A 162 -1.87 -28.62 15.74
CA GLY A 162 -2.01 -27.55 14.76
C GLY A 162 -1.76 -26.21 15.44
N GLY A 163 -0.65 -25.57 15.06
CA GLY A 163 -0.29 -24.23 15.51
C GLY A 163 -1.01 -23.22 14.64
N TRP A 164 -2.01 -22.56 15.21
CA TRP A 164 -2.70 -21.45 14.58
C TRP A 164 -1.72 -20.28 14.42
N MET A 165 -1.43 -19.93 13.16
CA MET A 165 -0.58 -18.80 12.80
C MET A 165 -1.23 -17.49 13.24
N ARG A 166 -0.58 -16.78 14.18
CA ARG A 166 -0.92 -15.39 14.49
C ARG A 166 -0.52 -14.49 13.30
N ARG A 167 -1.50 -14.14 12.47
CA ARG A 167 -1.35 -13.14 11.40
C ARG A 167 -1.46 -11.75 12.03
N ARG A 168 -0.32 -11.11 12.27
CA ARG A 168 -0.28 -9.73 12.78
C ARG A 168 -0.49 -8.77 11.60
N TRP A 169 -1.70 -8.24 11.51
CA TRP A 169 -2.05 -7.11 10.65
C TRP A 169 -1.69 -5.82 11.36
N LEU A 170 -1.15 -4.86 10.62
CA LEU A 170 -0.62 -3.62 11.19
C LEU A 170 -1.45 -2.46 10.64
N GLY A 171 -2.61 -2.27 11.26
CA GLY A 171 -3.46 -1.10 11.02
C GLY A 171 -2.80 0.15 11.61
N GLY A 172 -2.39 1.07 10.73
CA GLY A 172 -1.88 2.38 11.15
C GLY A 172 -3.02 3.28 11.61
N GLY A 173 -3.03 3.62 12.91
CA GLY A 173 -4.01 4.50 13.54
C GLY A 173 -3.96 5.94 12.98
N ARG A 174 -5.14 6.52 12.78
CA ARG A 174 -5.31 7.94 12.44
C ARG A 174 -5.11 8.80 13.70
N GLY A 175 -3.96 9.47 13.81
CA GLY A 175 -3.78 10.56 14.77
C GLY A 175 -4.63 11.77 14.37
N ARG A 176 -5.80 11.97 15.02
CA ARG A 176 -6.60 13.20 14.89
C ARG A 176 -5.96 14.32 15.71
N GLY A 177 -5.37 15.30 15.04
CA GLY A 177 -5.00 16.59 15.64
C GLY A 177 -6.24 17.42 15.95
N GLY A 178 -6.68 17.41 17.22
CA GLY A 178 -7.68 18.33 17.72
C GLY A 178 -7.07 19.68 18.10
N ARG A 179 -7.19 20.70 17.24
CA ARG A 179 -7.01 22.09 17.66
C ARG A 179 -8.33 22.61 18.24
N ARG A 180 -8.40 22.73 19.58
CA ARG A 180 -9.35 23.64 20.24
C ARG A 180 -8.80 25.06 20.12
N SER A 181 -9.51 25.91 19.42
CA SER A 181 -9.38 27.36 19.58
C SER A 181 -10.56 27.81 20.44
N GLU A 182 -10.29 28.03 21.73
CA GLU A 182 -11.17 28.81 22.60
C GLU A 182 -11.01 30.29 22.21
N GLY A 183 -12.09 30.89 21.71
CA GLY A 183 -12.23 32.33 21.61
C GLY A 183 -13.07 32.77 22.78
N GLU A 184 -12.43 33.42 23.77
CA GLU A 184 -13.08 34.08 24.89
C GLU A 184 -13.24 35.57 24.55
N GLU A 185 -14.49 36.02 24.58
CA GLU A 185 -14.89 37.43 24.55
C GLU A 185 -14.52 38.10 25.88
N VAL A 186 -13.86 39.27 25.84
CA VAL A 186 -14.29 40.51 26.53
C VAL A 186 -13.71 41.73 25.81
#